data_AF-A0A512C1H9-F1
#
_entry.id   AF-A0A512C1H9-F1
#
_cell.length_a   1.000
_cell.length_b   1.000
_cell.length_c   1.000
_cell.angle_alpha   90.00
_cell.angle_beta   90.00
_cell.angle_gamma   90.00
#
_symmetry.space_group_name_H-M   'P 1'
#
loop_
_entity.id
_entity.type
_entity.pdbx_description
1 polymer ?
#
loop_
_entity_poly.entity_id
_entity_poly.type
_entity_poly.pdbx_seq_one_letter_code
_entity_poly.pdbx_strand_id
1 'polypeptide(L)'
;MGYRPKSWGYQLQDVDPRKIAKSKYGLVVIDYEQDGPRSFTSAEIKLMKAKGATKLVSYVSIGEAEDYRNYWKKGWSSEPPAWLERENPDWEGNYKVRYWQKDWQKLTIDRIKDVARAGYDGAYLDIIDAYEYFAPTRASTAKDMVDFVAKIASAARKINPEFLIIPQNGEGLLKYGKYLSMIDGIGKEDLFYGLAGDGVRNERDEIAYSRKSLNKATKAGKFVLSVEYLSDKAAVSSYLKGVTKTDYVPYIGPRDLDKIMPPLSSTTKASKASAADHDIAVLVGTAAADVIGGSDRDDRIEGRGGADTLSGGKGDDHVVGGPGGDLLWGGAGTDIFVFQSARDSKPVSPDVVIDFSHRQGDRMDLHLVDGNLIRSGREAFIFIGDERFTPKAGELRYDDGILSGDGKADLVIKLANKAALHWDVLIL
;
A
#
# COMPACT_ATOMS: atom_id res chain seq x y z
N MET A 1 -15.03 21.76 12.29
CA MET A 1 -14.67 20.34 12.06
C MET A 1 -13.28 20.33 11.44
N GLY A 2 -12.32 19.60 12.02
CA GLY A 2 -10.95 19.51 11.48
C GLY A 2 -10.90 18.71 10.18
N TYR A 3 -9.83 18.89 9.40
CA TYR A 3 -9.58 18.13 8.18
C TYR A 3 -9.41 16.63 8.50
N ARG A 4 -10.05 15.75 7.72
CA ARG A 4 -9.89 14.28 7.78
C ARG A 4 -9.69 13.72 6.37
N PRO A 5 -8.52 13.11 6.06
CA PRO A 5 -8.30 12.52 4.75
C PRO A 5 -9.20 11.29 4.55
N LYS A 6 -9.70 11.09 3.33
CA LYS A 6 -10.44 9.87 2.93
C LYS A 6 -9.53 8.79 2.36
N SER A 7 -8.37 9.19 1.85
CA SER A 7 -7.32 8.34 1.32
C SER A 7 -6.00 9.06 1.51
N TRP A 8 -4.91 8.31 1.65
CA TRP A 8 -3.58 8.88 1.73
C TRP A 8 -2.53 8.03 1.00
N GLY A 9 -1.49 8.69 0.51
CA GLY A 9 -0.33 8.05 -0.11
C GLY A 9 0.96 8.43 0.61
N TYR A 10 1.96 7.56 0.53
CA TYR A 10 3.26 7.74 1.16
C TYR A 10 4.37 7.34 0.17
N GLN A 11 5.22 8.29 -0.19
CA GLN A 11 6.35 8.10 -1.11
C GLN A 11 7.46 9.09 -0.75
N LEU A 12 8.63 8.60 -0.35
CA LEU A 12 9.76 9.43 0.08
C LEU A 12 10.88 9.53 -0.96
N GLN A 13 10.96 8.56 -1.87
CA GLN A 13 12.00 8.48 -2.88
C GLN A 13 11.40 8.55 -4.29
N ASP A 14 12.19 8.96 -5.29
CA ASP A 14 11.83 9.00 -6.71
C ASP A 14 10.52 9.76 -7.00
N VAL A 15 10.27 10.83 -6.24
CA VAL A 15 9.03 11.59 -6.29
C VAL A 15 8.94 12.39 -7.60
N ASP A 16 8.06 11.96 -8.50
CA ASP A 16 7.67 12.70 -9.71
C ASP A 16 6.44 13.58 -9.43
N PRO A 17 6.57 14.93 -9.44
CA PRO A 17 5.45 15.85 -9.22
C PRO A 17 4.23 15.61 -10.12
N ARG A 18 4.43 15.11 -11.34
CA ARG A 18 3.34 14.82 -12.28
C ARG A 18 2.59 13.53 -11.93
N LYS A 19 3.26 12.54 -11.34
CA LYS A 19 2.62 11.32 -10.83
C LYS A 19 1.83 11.63 -9.56
N ILE A 20 2.41 12.40 -8.64
CA ILE A 20 1.70 12.85 -7.43
C ILE A 20 0.42 13.60 -7.79
N ALA A 21 0.49 14.55 -8.73
CA ALA A 21 -0.68 15.29 -9.22
C ALA A 21 -1.79 14.40 -9.85
N LYS A 22 -1.47 13.17 -10.27
CA LYS A 22 -2.41 12.20 -10.87
C LYS A 22 -2.92 11.15 -9.88
N SER A 23 -2.33 11.03 -8.68
CA SER A 23 -2.58 9.95 -7.72
C SER A 23 -3.98 9.95 -7.08
N LYS A 24 -4.70 11.09 -7.13
CA LYS A 24 -6.06 11.29 -6.58
C LYS A 24 -6.19 11.08 -5.05
N TYR A 25 -5.09 11.04 -4.30
CA TYR A 25 -5.16 10.95 -2.84
C TYR A 25 -5.69 12.22 -2.19
N GLY A 26 -6.38 12.07 -1.05
CA GLY A 26 -6.78 13.22 -0.22
C GLY A 26 -5.61 13.87 0.51
N LEU A 27 -4.60 13.08 0.87
CA LEU A 27 -3.36 13.53 1.50
C LEU A 27 -2.18 12.74 0.94
N VAL A 28 -1.04 13.36 0.70
CA VAL A 28 0.19 12.63 0.32
C VAL A 28 1.33 13.12 1.19
N VAL A 29 2.04 12.17 1.79
CA VAL A 29 3.31 12.41 2.48
C VAL A 29 4.44 12.19 1.48
N ILE A 30 5.26 13.22 1.28
CA ILE A 30 6.49 13.16 0.50
C ILE A 30 7.64 13.80 1.27
N ASP A 31 8.86 13.60 0.82
CA ASP A 31 10.01 14.33 1.34
C ASP A 31 10.01 15.81 0.89
N TYR A 32 10.66 16.67 1.68
CA TYR A 32 10.91 18.08 1.34
C TYR A 32 12.03 18.23 0.31
N GLU A 33 13.06 17.40 0.46
CA GLU A 33 14.21 17.27 -0.40
C GLU A 33 13.97 16.05 -1.31
N GLN A 34 14.53 16.05 -2.51
CA GLN A 34 14.42 14.89 -3.42
C GLN A 34 15.37 13.78 -2.97
N ASP A 35 15.77 12.89 -3.88
CA ASP A 35 16.81 11.86 -3.65
C ASP A 35 18.23 12.48 -3.50
N GLY A 36 18.31 13.62 -2.80
CA GLY A 36 19.46 14.50 -2.62
C GLY A 36 19.02 15.88 -2.07
N PRO A 37 19.96 16.82 -1.83
CA PRO A 37 19.71 18.05 -1.05
C PRO A 37 18.83 19.10 -1.76
N ARG A 38 18.29 18.79 -2.95
CA ARG A 38 17.47 19.69 -3.75
C ARG A 38 16.03 19.67 -3.25
N SER A 39 15.55 20.81 -2.77
CA SER A 39 14.12 20.99 -2.47
C SER A 39 13.25 21.14 -3.72
N PHE A 40 11.98 20.77 -3.61
CA PHE A 40 10.98 21.07 -4.63
C PHE A 40 10.75 22.59 -4.75
N THR A 41 10.63 23.06 -5.99
CA THR A 41 10.27 24.44 -6.27
C THR A 41 8.81 24.71 -5.91
N SER A 42 8.46 25.97 -5.66
CA SER A 42 7.05 26.34 -5.44
C SER A 42 6.14 26.01 -6.63
N ALA A 43 6.68 25.93 -7.85
CA ALA A 43 5.93 25.51 -9.03
C ALA A 43 5.64 24.00 -9.02
N GLU A 44 6.62 23.16 -8.66
CA GLU A 44 6.44 21.71 -8.48
C GLU A 44 5.44 21.41 -7.35
N ILE A 45 5.53 22.12 -6.21
CA ILE A 45 4.58 21.99 -5.09
C ILE A 45 3.16 22.37 -5.54
N LYS A 46 3.01 23.50 -6.24
CA LYS A 46 1.70 23.92 -6.80
C LYS A 46 1.15 22.91 -7.80
N LEU A 47 2.01 22.32 -8.62
CA LEU A 47 1.63 21.28 -9.58
C LEU A 47 1.09 20.03 -8.89
N MET A 48 1.79 19.54 -7.85
CA MET A 48 1.36 18.37 -7.08
C MET A 48 -0.01 18.58 -6.41
N LYS A 49 -0.32 19.84 -6.07
CA LYS A 49 -1.60 20.25 -5.48
C LYS A 49 -2.66 20.59 -6.54
N ALA A 50 -2.31 20.69 -7.82
CA ALA A 50 -3.22 21.09 -8.89
C ALA A 50 -4.27 19.99 -9.15
N LYS A 51 -5.52 20.41 -9.43
CA LYS A 51 -6.77 19.59 -9.43
C LYS A 51 -7.42 19.34 -8.06
N GLY A 52 -6.88 19.95 -6.99
CA GLY A 52 -7.73 20.66 -6.00
C GLY A 52 -8.22 19.95 -4.74
N ALA A 53 -7.71 18.76 -4.35
CA ALA A 53 -8.15 18.12 -3.09
C ALA A 53 -7.05 17.48 -2.24
N THR A 54 -5.80 17.42 -2.71
CA THR A 54 -4.70 16.73 -2.04
C THR A 54 -3.96 17.67 -1.09
N LYS A 55 -3.95 17.35 0.21
CA LYS A 55 -3.03 17.97 1.18
C LYS A 55 -1.64 17.38 0.98
N LEU A 56 -0.63 18.21 0.72
CA LEU A 56 0.75 17.77 0.57
C LEU A 56 1.48 17.97 1.90
N VAL A 57 2.01 16.89 2.46
CA VAL A 57 2.65 16.87 3.78
C VAL A 57 4.11 16.48 3.60
N SER A 58 5.01 17.20 4.28
CA SER A 58 6.44 16.92 4.21
C SER A 58 6.88 15.96 5.31
N TYR A 59 7.60 14.90 4.97
CA TYR A 59 8.38 14.12 5.92
C TYR A 59 9.46 14.99 6.57
N VAL A 60 9.63 14.84 7.89
CA VAL A 60 10.71 15.45 8.66
C VAL A 60 11.07 14.53 9.83
N SER A 61 12.29 13.99 9.85
CA SER A 61 12.83 13.32 11.04
C SER A 61 13.11 14.34 12.14
N ILE A 62 12.57 14.10 13.35
CA ILE A 62 12.77 15.00 14.51
C ILE A 62 13.53 14.34 15.66
N GLY A 63 13.65 13.00 15.64
CA GLY A 63 14.41 12.20 16.59
C GLY A 63 15.75 11.68 16.05
N GLU A 64 16.02 11.87 14.75
CA GLU A 64 17.30 11.59 14.10
C GLU A 64 17.75 12.76 13.22
N ALA A 65 19.07 12.87 13.03
CA ALA A 65 19.71 13.67 12.02
C ALA A 65 20.16 12.76 10.87
N GLU A 66 20.05 13.25 9.65
CA GLU A 66 20.28 12.51 8.41
C GLU A 66 21.42 13.21 7.65
N ASP A 67 22.48 12.48 7.31
CA ASP A 67 23.72 13.08 6.78
C ASP A 67 23.65 13.50 5.30
N TYR A 68 22.63 13.02 4.59
CA TYR A 68 22.30 13.40 3.23
C TYR A 68 21.44 14.68 3.12
N ARG A 69 21.07 15.30 4.25
CA ARG A 69 20.28 16.54 4.28
C ARG A 69 21.13 17.79 4.12
N ASN A 70 20.53 18.82 3.55
CA ASN A 70 21.22 20.10 3.35
C ASN A 70 21.70 20.82 4.63
N TYR A 71 21.17 20.47 5.81
CA TYR A 71 21.60 21.03 7.09
C TYR A 71 22.83 20.34 7.67
N TRP A 72 23.15 19.14 7.17
CA TRP A 72 24.29 18.38 7.64
C TRP A 72 25.57 19.14 7.34
N LYS A 73 26.43 19.29 8.35
CA LYS A 73 27.69 20.01 8.18
C LYS A 73 28.83 19.02 8.03
N LYS A 74 29.70 19.29 7.05
CA LYS A 74 30.97 18.59 6.90
C LYS A 74 31.74 18.62 8.22
N GLY A 75 32.10 17.45 8.74
CA GLY A 75 32.84 17.29 9.99
C GLY A 75 31.99 16.80 11.17
N TRP A 76 30.65 16.74 11.08
CA TRP A 76 29.84 16.19 12.16
C TRP A 76 30.10 14.70 12.44
N SER A 77 30.50 13.93 11.44
CA SER A 77 30.89 12.52 11.65
C SER A 77 32.20 12.38 12.45
N SER A 78 33.10 13.36 12.39
CA SER A 78 34.38 13.35 13.11
C SER A 78 34.34 14.13 14.43
N GLU A 79 33.59 15.23 14.46
CA GLU A 79 33.42 16.12 15.60
C GLU A 79 31.91 16.41 15.78
N PRO A 80 31.15 15.44 16.33
CA PRO A 80 29.71 15.57 16.43
C PRO A 80 29.31 16.68 17.41
N PRO A 81 28.29 17.49 17.07
CA PRO A 81 27.66 18.37 18.05
C PRO A 81 27.20 17.60 19.27
N ALA A 82 27.15 18.23 20.45
CA ALA A 82 26.79 17.57 21.70
C ALA A 82 25.37 16.96 21.75
N TRP A 83 24.53 17.27 20.76
CA TRP A 83 23.18 16.73 20.59
C TRP A 83 23.10 15.56 19.62
N LEU A 84 24.15 15.28 18.85
CA LEU A 84 24.22 14.19 17.87
C LEU A 84 24.81 12.94 18.54
N GLU A 85 24.11 11.81 18.48
CA GLU A 85 24.58 10.51 18.97
C GLU A 85 25.22 9.69 17.84
N ARG A 86 25.58 8.44 18.17
CA ARG A 86 26.02 7.45 17.20
C ARG A 86 24.99 7.23 16.09
N GLU A 87 25.51 6.81 14.96
CA GLU A 87 24.75 6.32 13.82
C GLU A 87 23.83 5.16 14.22
N ASN A 88 22.67 5.13 13.61
CA ASN A 88 21.68 4.08 13.74
C ASN A 88 22.18 2.86 12.94
N PRO A 89 22.46 1.72 13.59
CA PRO A 89 23.03 0.55 12.89
C PRO A 89 22.05 -0.07 11.89
N ASP A 90 20.76 0.18 12.03
CA ASP A 90 19.72 -0.35 11.15
C ASP A 90 19.43 0.59 9.96
N TRP A 91 19.90 1.84 10.03
CA TRP A 91 19.63 2.89 9.04
C TRP A 91 20.86 3.77 8.82
N GLU A 92 21.71 3.35 7.88
CA GLU A 92 22.93 4.08 7.49
C GLU A 92 22.62 5.55 7.18
N GLY A 93 23.50 6.45 7.62
CA GLY A 93 23.36 7.90 7.46
C GLY A 93 22.39 8.57 8.44
N ASN A 94 21.70 7.81 9.31
CA ASN A 94 20.79 8.34 10.33
C ASN A 94 21.44 8.29 11.71
N TYR A 95 21.31 9.35 12.50
CA TYR A 95 21.98 9.51 13.79
C TYR A 95 20.99 9.95 14.84
N LYS A 96 20.81 9.19 15.93
CA LYS A 96 19.90 9.59 17.02
C LYS A 96 20.28 10.97 17.54
N VAL A 97 19.30 11.79 17.90
CA VAL A 97 19.54 13.13 18.44
C VAL A 97 18.94 13.29 19.83
N ARG A 98 19.66 14.00 20.69
CA ARG A 98 19.15 14.50 21.97
C ARG A 98 18.15 15.61 21.71
N TYR A 99 16.95 15.26 21.25
CA TYR A 99 15.94 16.19 20.72
C TYR A 99 15.44 17.27 21.71
N TRP A 100 15.78 17.14 23.00
CA TRP A 100 15.56 18.19 24.00
C TRP A 100 16.57 19.34 23.94
N GLN A 101 17.68 19.18 23.22
CA GLN A 101 18.74 20.19 23.09
C GLN A 101 18.31 21.34 22.18
N LYS A 102 18.56 22.58 22.63
CA LYS A 102 18.04 23.79 21.98
C LYS A 102 18.53 23.96 20.54
N ASP A 103 19.77 23.58 20.24
CA ASP A 103 20.35 23.75 18.91
C ASP A 103 19.68 22.84 17.87
N TRP A 104 19.43 21.57 18.24
CA TRP A 104 18.62 20.67 17.42
C TRP A 104 17.19 21.20 17.26
N GLN A 105 16.54 21.58 18.36
CA GLN A 105 15.17 22.12 18.28
C GLN A 105 15.08 23.33 17.36
N LYS A 106 16.07 24.24 17.42
CA LYS A 106 16.13 25.40 16.55
C LYS A 106 16.26 24.99 15.08
N LEU A 107 17.19 24.09 14.77
CA LEU A 107 17.43 23.58 13.42
C LEU A 107 16.16 22.97 12.83
N THR A 108 15.53 22.03 13.55
CA THR A 108 14.30 21.36 13.10
C THR A 108 13.14 22.34 12.95
N ILE A 109 12.95 23.26 13.91
CA ILE A 109 11.88 24.26 13.83
C ILE A 109 12.08 25.20 12.63
N ASP A 110 13.30 25.60 12.32
CA ASP A 110 13.56 26.44 11.16
C ASP A 110 13.28 25.70 9.84
N ARG A 111 13.64 24.40 9.73
CA ARG A 111 13.24 23.56 8.59
C ARG A 111 11.72 23.46 8.44
N ILE A 112 10.99 23.23 9.52
CA ILE A 112 9.52 23.18 9.49
C ILE A 112 8.91 24.51 9.02
N LYS A 113 9.50 25.65 9.41
CA LYS A 113 9.07 26.95 8.90
C LYS A 113 9.31 27.08 7.40
N ASP A 114 10.42 26.56 6.90
CA ASP A 114 10.73 26.58 5.46
C ASP A 114 9.76 25.69 4.67
N VAL A 115 9.45 24.50 5.17
CA VAL A 115 8.37 23.63 4.64
C VAL A 115 7.04 24.39 4.56
N ALA A 116 6.65 25.07 5.65
CA ALA A 116 5.40 25.85 5.69
C ALA A 116 5.41 27.02 4.68
N ARG A 117 6.53 27.73 4.53
CA ARG A 117 6.69 28.82 3.56
C ARG A 117 6.70 28.33 2.12
N ALA A 118 7.23 27.12 1.88
CA ALA A 118 7.27 26.51 0.55
C ALA A 118 5.88 26.14 0.01
N GLY A 119 4.88 26.04 0.89
CA GLY A 119 3.47 25.83 0.53
C GLY A 119 2.94 24.41 0.80
N TYR A 120 3.68 23.60 1.56
CA TYR A 120 3.16 22.35 2.11
C TYR A 120 2.03 22.64 3.11
N ASP A 121 1.09 21.71 3.19
CA ASP A 121 -0.07 21.81 4.08
C ASP A 121 0.19 21.22 5.47
N GLY A 122 1.32 20.54 5.67
CA GLY A 122 1.66 19.95 6.96
C GLY A 122 3.05 19.33 7.01
N ALA A 123 3.40 18.82 8.19
CA ALA A 123 4.59 18.01 8.42
C ALA A 123 4.22 16.65 9.04
N TYR A 124 4.83 15.61 8.50
CA TYR A 124 4.81 14.24 8.98
C TYR A 124 6.09 14.02 9.77
N LEU A 125 5.96 13.93 11.10
CA LEU A 125 7.09 13.99 12.03
C LEU A 125 7.52 12.58 12.41
N ASP A 126 8.71 12.19 11.98
CA ASP A 126 9.24 10.84 12.21
C ASP A 126 10.22 10.78 13.38
N ILE A 127 10.47 9.56 13.86
CA ILE A 127 11.32 9.21 14.98
C ILE A 127 10.81 9.84 16.29
N ILE A 128 9.49 9.86 16.44
CA ILE A 128 8.82 10.29 17.68
C ILE A 128 9.24 9.38 18.83
N ASP A 129 9.33 8.07 18.56
CA ASP A 129 9.73 7.01 19.48
C ASP A 129 11.20 7.09 19.95
N ALA A 130 12.00 8.05 19.49
CA ALA A 130 13.28 8.38 20.14
C ALA A 130 13.13 8.63 21.65
N TYR A 131 11.94 9.02 22.12
CA TYR A 131 11.70 9.14 23.55
C TYR A 131 11.86 7.81 24.32
N GLU A 132 11.56 6.68 23.67
CA GLU A 132 11.71 5.34 24.22
C GLU A 132 13.19 4.94 24.24
N TYR A 133 13.92 5.22 23.15
CA TYR A 133 15.37 4.98 23.06
C TYR A 133 16.13 5.64 24.23
N PHE A 134 15.80 6.88 24.57
CA PHE A 134 16.46 7.61 25.66
C PHE A 134 15.84 7.37 27.05
N ALA A 135 14.68 6.71 27.16
CA ALA A 135 13.99 6.51 28.44
C ALA A 135 14.86 5.83 29.52
N PRO A 136 15.73 4.85 29.21
CA PRO A 136 16.62 4.24 30.19
C PRO A 136 17.65 5.21 30.79
N THR A 137 18.02 6.28 30.08
CA THR A 137 19.06 7.22 30.49
C THR A 137 18.51 8.58 30.92
N ARG A 138 17.23 8.87 30.65
CA ARG A 138 16.59 10.14 30.99
C ARG A 138 15.08 9.97 31.21
N ALA A 139 14.61 10.26 32.42
CA ALA A 139 13.20 10.06 32.80
C ALA A 139 12.20 11.02 32.13
N SER A 140 12.64 12.19 31.65
CA SER A 140 11.76 13.23 31.10
C SER A 140 11.49 13.10 29.60
N THR A 141 12.09 12.12 28.92
CA THR A 141 12.11 12.00 27.45
C THR A 141 10.73 12.13 26.81
N ALA A 142 9.73 11.40 27.31
CA ALA A 142 8.36 11.50 26.80
C ALA A 142 7.78 12.92 26.91
N LYS A 143 8.01 13.62 28.04
CA LYS A 143 7.55 15.01 28.23
C LYS A 143 8.33 15.97 27.33
N ASP A 144 9.63 15.75 27.16
CA ASP A 144 10.48 16.55 26.29
C ASP A 144 10.04 16.45 24.82
N MET A 145 9.68 15.25 24.35
CA MET A 145 9.15 15.05 22.99
C MET A 145 7.79 15.73 22.82
N VAL A 146 6.89 15.62 23.81
CA VAL A 146 5.60 16.33 23.82
C VAL A 146 5.80 17.85 23.73
N ASP A 147 6.74 18.39 24.49
CA ASP A 147 7.06 19.82 24.47
C ASP A 147 7.69 20.25 23.14
N PHE A 148 8.53 19.40 22.55
CA PHE A 148 9.15 19.68 21.27
C PHE A 148 8.12 19.73 20.14
N VAL A 149 7.25 18.72 20.03
CA VAL A 149 6.15 18.71 19.04
C VAL A 149 5.22 19.92 19.24
N ALA A 150 4.95 20.32 20.48
CA ALA A 150 4.16 21.53 20.74
C ALA A 150 4.86 22.82 20.24
N LYS A 151 6.19 22.93 20.37
CA LYS A 151 6.96 24.06 19.82
C LYS A 151 6.94 24.05 18.29
N ILE A 152 7.11 22.88 17.66
CA ILE A 152 7.01 22.69 16.21
C ILE A 152 5.64 23.16 15.71
N ALA A 153 4.56 22.62 16.28
CA ALA A 153 3.19 22.98 15.94
C ALA A 153 2.94 24.49 16.06
N SER A 154 3.38 25.09 17.17
CA SER A 154 3.23 26.53 17.41
C SER A 154 4.02 27.38 16.41
N ALA A 155 5.22 26.95 16.00
CA ALA A 155 6.04 27.67 15.05
C ALA A 155 5.48 27.59 13.62
N ALA A 156 5.04 26.40 13.20
CA ALA A 156 4.44 26.18 11.89
C ALA A 156 3.13 26.95 11.73
N ARG A 157 2.26 26.90 12.76
CA ARG A 157 0.94 27.55 12.72
C ARG A 157 0.98 29.08 12.79
N LYS A 158 2.11 29.67 13.15
CA LYS A 158 2.36 31.12 12.98
C LYS A 158 2.53 31.52 11.51
N ILE A 159 2.93 30.59 10.66
CA ILE A 159 3.11 30.81 9.21
C ILE A 159 1.86 30.38 8.46
N ASN A 160 1.34 29.19 8.75
CA ASN A 160 0.10 28.66 8.18
C ASN A 160 -0.80 28.14 9.31
N PRO A 161 -1.86 28.85 9.72
CA PRO A 161 -2.74 28.44 10.82
C PRO A 161 -3.40 27.07 10.64
N GLU A 162 -3.53 26.58 9.40
CA GLU A 162 -4.10 25.27 9.07
C GLU A 162 -3.03 24.17 8.88
N PHE A 163 -1.76 24.47 9.20
CA PHE A 163 -0.66 23.53 9.00
C PHE A 163 -0.84 22.28 9.87
N LEU A 164 -0.94 21.14 9.20
CA LEU A 164 -1.17 19.84 9.82
C LEU A 164 0.09 19.34 10.51
N ILE A 165 -0.07 18.80 11.71
CA ILE A 165 1.00 18.15 12.48
C ILE A 165 0.64 16.68 12.67
N ILE A 166 1.42 15.79 12.04
CA ILE A 166 1.14 14.35 11.96
C ILE A 166 2.38 13.57 12.42
N PRO A 167 2.56 13.29 13.72
CA PRO A 167 3.58 12.36 14.18
C PRO A 167 3.40 10.95 13.60
N GLN A 168 4.49 10.23 13.39
CA GLN A 168 4.55 8.82 13.04
C GLN A 168 4.97 7.98 14.25
N ASN A 169 4.30 6.86 14.48
CA ASN A 169 4.53 5.94 15.61
C ASN A 169 4.45 6.69 16.97
N GLY A 170 5.10 6.18 18.02
CA GLY A 170 5.15 6.83 19.33
C GLY A 170 3.77 7.04 19.98
N GLU A 171 2.79 6.17 19.69
CA GLU A 171 1.39 6.31 20.11
C GLU A 171 1.22 6.28 21.64
N GLY A 172 2.25 5.87 22.39
CA GLY A 172 2.34 6.02 23.84
C GLY A 172 2.20 7.47 24.32
N LEU A 173 2.54 8.46 23.49
CA LEU A 173 2.39 9.88 23.79
C LEU A 173 0.94 10.38 23.70
N LEU A 174 0.01 9.62 23.10
CA LEU A 174 -1.41 9.97 23.01
C LEU A 174 -2.11 10.01 24.38
N LYS A 175 -1.45 9.56 25.46
CA LYS A 175 -1.94 9.75 26.84
C LYS A 175 -1.82 11.19 27.34
N TYR A 176 -0.99 12.02 26.72
CA TYR A 176 -0.79 13.41 27.13
C TYR A 176 -1.78 14.33 26.42
N GLY A 177 -2.70 14.96 27.17
CA GLY A 177 -3.69 15.88 26.61
C GLY A 177 -3.07 17.06 25.84
N LYS A 178 -1.93 17.58 26.31
CA LYS A 178 -1.15 18.61 25.60
C LYS A 178 -0.73 18.13 24.21
N TYR A 179 -0.22 16.90 24.10
CA TYR A 179 0.18 16.31 22.82
C TYR A 179 -0.99 16.18 21.86
N LEU A 180 -2.08 15.55 22.32
CA LEU A 180 -3.32 15.40 21.54
C LEU A 180 -3.88 16.75 21.05
N SER A 181 -3.79 17.81 21.86
CA SER A 181 -4.26 19.13 21.48
C SER A 181 -3.43 19.79 20.37
N MET A 182 -2.17 19.37 20.20
CA MET A 182 -1.23 19.98 19.26
C MET A 182 -1.17 19.28 17.90
N ILE A 183 -1.57 18.01 17.81
CA ILE A 183 -1.53 17.22 16.57
C ILE A 183 -2.89 17.20 15.86
N ASP A 184 -2.89 16.90 14.56
CA ASP A 184 -4.11 16.78 13.73
C ASP A 184 -4.45 15.33 13.38
N GLY A 185 -3.42 14.48 13.31
CA GLY A 185 -3.53 13.05 13.15
C GLY A 185 -2.28 12.34 13.64
N ILE A 186 -2.20 11.03 13.40
CA ILE A 186 -1.03 10.20 13.69
C ILE A 186 -0.86 9.16 12.59
N GLY A 187 0.37 8.98 12.12
CA GLY A 187 0.78 7.87 11.27
C GLY A 187 1.18 6.67 12.11
N LYS A 188 0.83 5.46 11.67
CA LYS A 188 1.28 4.21 12.28
C LYS A 188 1.73 3.28 11.17
N GLU A 189 3.02 3.00 11.18
CA GLU A 189 3.59 1.88 10.45
C GLU A 189 3.46 0.61 11.26
N ASP A 190 3.43 -0.50 10.55
CA ASP A 190 3.61 -1.82 11.12
C ASP A 190 2.61 -2.06 12.27
N LEU A 191 1.32 -1.77 12.01
CA LEU A 191 0.27 -1.92 13.01
C LEU A 191 -0.12 -3.38 13.18
N PHE A 192 -0.38 -4.06 12.07
CA PHE A 192 -0.80 -5.46 12.02
C PHE A 192 0.34 -6.40 11.63
N TYR A 193 1.31 -5.93 10.84
CA TYR A 193 2.47 -6.69 10.38
C TYR A 193 3.75 -5.88 10.60
N GLY A 194 4.95 -6.46 10.42
CA GLY A 194 6.19 -5.69 10.28
C GLY A 194 7.13 -5.62 11.49
N LEU A 195 6.66 -5.80 12.73
CA LEU A 195 7.53 -5.64 13.92
C LEU A 195 8.65 -6.68 14.01
N ALA A 196 8.42 -7.89 13.50
CA ALA A 196 9.40 -8.97 13.43
C ALA A 196 9.95 -9.18 12.00
N GLY A 197 9.66 -8.26 11.08
CA GLY A 197 9.98 -8.33 9.66
C GLY A 197 8.76 -8.11 8.76
N ASP A 198 9.01 -7.65 7.54
CA ASP A 198 7.98 -7.32 6.56
C ASP A 198 7.08 -8.52 6.26
N GLY A 199 5.77 -8.29 6.22
CA GLY A 199 4.78 -9.36 6.02
C GLY A 199 4.62 -10.35 7.18
N VAL A 200 5.42 -10.24 8.25
CA VAL A 200 5.26 -11.06 9.46
C VAL A 200 4.20 -10.43 10.35
N ARG A 201 3.18 -11.22 10.73
CA ARG A 201 2.07 -10.72 11.54
C ARG A 201 2.53 -10.40 12.96
N ASN A 202 2.17 -9.22 13.44
CA ASN A 202 2.45 -8.79 14.80
C ASN A 202 1.67 -9.62 15.82
N GLU A 203 2.24 -9.75 17.02
CA GLU A 203 1.59 -10.42 18.14
C GLU A 203 0.28 -9.75 18.52
N ARG A 204 -0.68 -10.55 19.00
CA ARG A 204 -2.02 -10.05 19.33
C ARG A 204 -2.00 -8.91 20.35
N ASP A 205 -1.09 -8.99 21.32
CA ASP A 205 -0.96 -8.01 22.40
C ASP A 205 -0.36 -6.69 21.92
N GLU A 206 0.58 -6.72 20.96
CA GLU A 206 1.15 -5.52 20.34
C GLU A 206 0.10 -4.78 19.50
N ILE A 207 -0.68 -5.52 18.71
CA ILE A 207 -1.80 -4.96 17.95
C ILE A 207 -2.82 -4.35 18.92
N ALA A 208 -3.14 -5.06 20.02
CA ALA A 208 -4.11 -4.59 21.01
C ALA A 208 -3.64 -3.33 21.74
N TYR A 209 -2.37 -3.25 22.12
CA TYR A 209 -1.75 -2.08 22.73
C TYR A 209 -1.82 -0.87 21.79
N SER A 210 -1.33 -1.03 20.55
CA SER A 210 -1.32 0.02 19.54
C SER A 210 -2.73 0.55 19.28
N ARG A 211 -3.70 -0.33 19.03
CA ARG A 211 -5.11 0.05 18.81
C ARG A 211 -5.73 0.76 20.01
N LYS A 212 -5.43 0.31 21.24
CA LYS A 212 -5.89 0.98 22.47
C LYS A 212 -5.39 2.42 22.56
N SER A 213 -4.12 2.65 22.20
CA SER A 213 -3.52 3.98 22.18
C SER A 213 -4.08 4.85 21.04
N LEU A 214 -4.11 4.33 19.81
CA LEU A 214 -4.63 5.02 18.63
C LEU A 214 -6.12 5.39 18.75
N ASN A 215 -6.92 4.58 19.46
CA ASN A 215 -8.31 4.91 19.74
C ASN A 215 -8.49 6.17 20.61
N LYS A 216 -7.45 6.63 21.33
CA LYS A 216 -7.48 7.94 21.99
C LYS A 216 -7.43 9.07 20.98
N ALA A 217 -6.66 8.92 19.90
CA ALA A 217 -6.58 9.89 18.82
C ALA A 217 -7.93 10.02 18.11
N THR A 218 -8.54 8.90 17.70
CA THR A 218 -9.85 8.92 17.01
C THR A 218 -10.97 9.48 17.89
N LYS A 219 -11.01 9.12 19.18
CA LYS A 219 -11.95 9.72 20.16
C LYS A 219 -11.76 11.22 20.34
N ALA A 220 -10.54 11.72 20.20
CA ALA A 220 -10.22 13.15 20.22
C ALA A 220 -10.43 13.84 18.86
N GLY A 221 -11.02 13.16 17.88
CA GLY A 221 -11.31 13.69 16.55
C GLY A 221 -10.07 13.80 15.65
N LYS A 222 -8.98 13.10 15.97
CA LYS A 222 -7.74 13.06 15.19
C LYS A 222 -7.77 11.87 14.23
N PHE A 223 -7.31 12.05 13.00
CA PHE A 223 -7.24 10.96 12.04
C PHE A 223 -6.04 10.04 12.31
N VAL A 224 -6.14 8.77 11.92
CA VAL A 224 -5.05 7.80 12.00
C VAL A 224 -4.75 7.33 10.59
N LEU A 225 -3.50 7.49 10.16
CA LEU A 225 -2.98 6.97 8.89
C LEU A 225 -2.28 5.66 9.20
N SER A 226 -2.75 4.54 8.64
CA SER A 226 -2.12 3.22 8.84
C SER A 226 -1.45 2.81 7.56
N VAL A 227 -0.16 2.47 7.62
CA VAL A 227 0.61 1.94 6.49
C VAL A 227 1.18 0.58 6.85
N GLU A 228 1.15 -0.33 5.88
CA GLU A 228 1.80 -1.63 5.96
C GLU A 228 2.61 -1.89 4.68
N TYR A 229 3.71 -2.63 4.82
CA TYR A 229 4.63 -2.97 3.75
C TYR A 229 4.42 -4.43 3.33
N LEU A 230 3.34 -4.67 2.58
CA LEU A 230 2.85 -6.02 2.29
C LEU A 230 2.92 -6.34 0.80
N SER A 231 3.53 -7.48 0.49
CA SER A 231 3.54 -8.10 -0.84
C SER A 231 2.70 -9.40 -0.89
N ASP A 232 2.49 -10.04 0.26
CA ASP A 232 1.69 -11.26 0.40
C ASP A 232 0.18 -10.97 0.42
N LYS A 233 -0.58 -11.68 -0.43
CA LYS A 233 -2.02 -11.46 -0.62
C LYS A 233 -2.83 -11.77 0.65
N ALA A 234 -2.46 -12.81 1.40
CA ALA A 234 -3.15 -13.19 2.62
C ALA A 234 -2.93 -12.14 3.72
N ALA A 235 -1.72 -11.58 3.82
CA ALA A 235 -1.40 -10.49 4.72
C ALA A 235 -2.16 -9.21 4.35
N VAL A 236 -2.21 -8.84 3.05
CA VAL A 236 -3.00 -7.70 2.55
C VAL A 236 -4.48 -7.86 2.90
N SER A 237 -5.08 -9.02 2.61
CA SER A 237 -6.49 -9.29 2.91
C SER A 237 -6.78 -9.22 4.42
N SER A 238 -5.92 -9.84 5.23
CA SER A 238 -6.01 -9.81 6.70
C SER A 238 -5.88 -8.39 7.25
N TYR A 239 -4.96 -7.59 6.73
CA TYR A 239 -4.81 -6.17 7.07
C TYR A 239 -6.08 -5.38 6.73
N LEU A 240 -6.60 -5.50 5.51
CA LEU A 240 -7.81 -4.81 5.08
C LEU A 240 -9.04 -5.22 5.92
N LYS A 241 -9.21 -6.51 6.22
CA LYS A 241 -10.24 -7.04 7.15
C LYS A 241 -10.09 -6.46 8.57
N GLY A 242 -8.87 -6.21 9.02
CA GLY A 242 -8.56 -5.64 10.34
C GLY A 242 -8.81 -4.13 10.41
N VAL A 243 -8.28 -3.38 9.45
CA VAL A 243 -8.30 -1.91 9.43
C VAL A 243 -9.68 -1.35 9.08
N THR A 244 -10.49 -2.04 8.28
CA THR A 244 -11.90 -1.64 7.98
C THR A 244 -12.82 -1.68 9.21
N LYS A 245 -12.43 -2.38 10.27
CA LYS A 245 -13.11 -2.38 11.59
C LYS A 245 -12.70 -1.19 12.46
N THR A 246 -11.96 -0.24 11.90
CA THR A 246 -11.43 0.93 12.59
C THR A 246 -11.79 2.20 11.82
N ASP A 247 -11.50 3.34 12.44
CA ASP A 247 -11.61 4.67 11.84
C ASP A 247 -10.34 5.09 11.07
N TYR A 248 -9.40 4.17 10.86
CA TYR A 248 -8.08 4.46 10.32
C TYR A 248 -8.14 4.51 8.79
N VAL A 249 -7.27 5.33 8.19
CA VAL A 249 -7.16 5.47 6.74
C VAL A 249 -6.00 4.57 6.30
N PRO A 250 -6.25 3.47 5.56
CA PRO A 250 -5.22 2.52 5.20
C PRO A 250 -4.40 2.97 3.99
N TYR A 251 -3.16 2.52 3.93
CA TYR A 251 -2.25 2.56 2.78
C TYR A 251 -1.39 1.29 2.78
N ILE A 252 -1.10 0.78 1.60
CA ILE A 252 -0.14 -0.31 1.41
C ILE A 252 0.88 0.20 0.41
N GLY A 253 2.15 0.21 0.80
CA GLY A 253 3.24 0.76 0.01
C GLY A 253 4.42 -0.21 -0.07
N PRO A 254 5.37 0.01 -0.99
CA PRO A 254 6.67 -0.65 -0.96
C PRO A 254 7.47 -0.17 0.26
N ARG A 255 8.31 -1.04 0.85
CA ARG A 255 9.17 -0.68 1.99
C ARG A 255 10.13 0.46 1.66
N ASP A 256 10.63 0.47 0.42
CA ASP A 256 11.52 1.53 -0.07
C ASP A 256 10.83 2.89 -0.24
N LEU A 257 9.49 2.93 -0.27
CA LEU A 257 8.71 4.16 -0.48
C LEU A 257 9.15 4.95 -1.74
N ASP A 258 9.62 4.24 -2.76
CA ASP A 258 10.08 4.75 -4.08
C ASP A 258 8.94 4.94 -5.09
N LYS A 259 7.74 4.46 -4.73
CA LYS A 259 6.57 4.51 -5.60
C LYS A 259 5.29 4.74 -4.83
N ILE A 260 4.50 5.70 -5.32
CA ILE A 260 3.12 5.88 -4.87
C ILE A 260 2.22 4.79 -5.46
N MET A 261 1.58 4.01 -4.57
CA MET A 261 0.59 3.01 -4.94
C MET A 261 -0.76 3.68 -5.25
N PRO A 262 -1.70 3.04 -5.97
CA PRO A 262 -3.04 3.60 -6.18
C PRO A 262 -3.87 3.58 -4.87
N PRO A 263 -4.81 4.52 -4.67
CA PRO A 263 -5.69 4.50 -3.51
C PRO A 263 -6.47 3.20 -3.39
N LEU A 264 -6.51 2.64 -2.18
CA LEU A 264 -7.42 1.56 -1.84
C LEU A 264 -8.86 2.10 -1.98
N SER A 265 -9.66 1.55 -2.90
CA SER A 265 -11.01 2.06 -3.16
C SER A 265 -11.89 1.92 -1.92
N SER A 266 -12.53 3.01 -1.51
CA SER A 266 -13.57 3.02 -0.48
C SER A 266 -14.90 2.53 -1.07
N THR A 267 -15.01 1.26 -1.44
CA THR A 267 -16.28 0.65 -1.83
C THR A 267 -16.37 -0.78 -1.31
N THR A 268 -16.73 -0.91 -0.04
CA THR A 268 -17.71 -1.90 0.45
C THR A 268 -17.98 -1.63 1.92
N LYS A 269 -19.12 -0.99 2.21
CA LYS A 269 -19.84 -1.38 3.43
C LYS A 269 -20.24 -2.83 3.17
N ALA A 270 -19.61 -3.76 3.87
CA ALA A 270 -20.07 -5.14 3.93
C ALA A 270 -21.56 -5.11 4.26
N SER A 271 -22.41 -5.52 3.30
CA SER A 271 -23.78 -5.88 3.60
C SER A 271 -23.72 -7.07 4.55
N LYS A 272 -24.27 -6.92 5.74
CA LYS A 272 -24.52 -8.06 6.63
C LYS A 272 -25.45 -9.03 5.90
N ALA A 273 -24.93 -10.18 5.49
CA ALA A 273 -25.73 -11.37 5.28
C ALA A 273 -25.42 -12.36 6.42
N SER A 274 -26.49 -12.86 7.01
CA SER A 274 -26.52 -13.69 8.22
C SER A 274 -25.90 -15.07 8.02
N ALA A 275 -25.46 -15.65 9.13
CA ALA A 275 -24.92 -16.99 9.20
C ALA A 275 -25.92 -18.09 8.78
N ALA A 276 -25.36 -19.08 8.06
CA ALA A 276 -25.76 -20.49 7.90
C ALA A 276 -26.23 -20.87 6.48
N ASP A 277 -25.31 -21.36 5.64
CA ASP A 277 -25.30 -22.73 5.11
C ASP A 277 -23.99 -22.92 4.28
N HIS A 278 -23.71 -24.12 3.77
CA HIS A 278 -22.62 -24.42 2.82
C HIS A 278 -22.81 -23.75 1.43
N ASP A 279 -23.15 -22.45 1.40
CA ASP A 279 -23.42 -21.71 0.17
C ASP A 279 -22.15 -21.10 -0.41
N ILE A 280 -21.87 -21.44 -1.68
CA ILE A 280 -20.90 -20.76 -2.53
C ILE A 280 -21.30 -19.28 -2.61
N ALA A 281 -20.43 -18.34 -2.22
CA ALA A 281 -20.80 -16.93 -2.35
C ALA A 281 -20.68 -16.49 -3.81
N VAL A 282 -21.79 -16.04 -4.40
CA VAL A 282 -21.81 -15.55 -5.79
C VAL A 282 -21.55 -14.05 -5.81
N LEU A 283 -20.39 -13.66 -6.34
CA LEU A 283 -19.95 -12.28 -6.46
C LEU A 283 -19.93 -11.88 -7.93
N VAL A 284 -20.60 -10.78 -8.26
CA VAL A 284 -20.82 -10.37 -9.65
C VAL A 284 -20.52 -8.89 -9.81
N GLY A 285 -19.61 -8.59 -10.74
CA GLY A 285 -19.23 -7.26 -11.15
C GLY A 285 -20.19 -6.62 -12.14
N THR A 286 -19.68 -5.61 -12.83
CA THR A 286 -20.41 -4.70 -13.71
C THR A 286 -19.77 -4.69 -15.10
N ALA A 287 -20.16 -3.74 -15.96
CA ALA A 287 -19.50 -3.55 -17.26
C ALA A 287 -18.33 -2.55 -17.19
N ALA A 288 -17.92 -2.15 -15.98
CA ALA A 288 -16.80 -1.26 -15.72
C ALA A 288 -15.72 -2.00 -14.92
N ALA A 289 -14.51 -1.44 -14.88
CA ALA A 289 -13.40 -1.99 -14.09
C ALA A 289 -13.77 -2.09 -12.60
N ASP A 290 -13.81 -3.32 -12.09
CA ASP A 290 -14.20 -3.68 -10.73
C ASP A 290 -13.03 -4.26 -9.93
N VAL A 291 -13.14 -4.16 -8.61
CA VAL A 291 -12.24 -4.84 -7.67
C VAL A 291 -13.10 -5.71 -6.76
N ILE A 292 -13.04 -7.02 -6.97
CA ILE A 292 -13.86 -8.00 -6.26
C ILE A 292 -12.95 -8.93 -5.47
N GLY A 293 -13.17 -8.99 -4.16
CA GLY A 293 -12.55 -9.97 -3.29
C GLY A 293 -13.62 -10.90 -2.72
N GLY A 294 -13.40 -12.19 -2.87
CA GLY A 294 -14.13 -13.23 -2.21
C GLY A 294 -13.78 -13.34 -0.73
N SER A 295 -14.23 -14.45 -0.16
CA SER A 295 -14.46 -14.69 1.24
C SER A 295 -13.39 -15.63 1.78
N ASP A 296 -13.74 -16.40 2.80
CA ASP A 296 -12.88 -17.48 3.31
C ASP A 296 -13.54 -18.85 3.04
N ARG A 297 -14.48 -18.90 2.09
CA ARG A 297 -15.29 -20.05 1.65
C ARG A 297 -15.21 -20.09 0.12
N ASP A 298 -15.55 -21.24 -0.45
CA ASP A 298 -15.73 -21.42 -1.88
C ASP A 298 -16.66 -20.34 -2.46
N ASP A 299 -16.17 -19.61 -3.45
CA ASP A 299 -16.88 -18.52 -4.08
C ASP A 299 -17.00 -18.72 -5.59
N ARG A 300 -18.00 -18.07 -6.18
CA ARG A 300 -18.13 -17.91 -7.63
C ARG A 300 -18.06 -16.43 -7.96
N ILE A 301 -16.99 -16.03 -8.64
CA ILE A 301 -16.70 -14.64 -8.97
C ILE A 301 -16.83 -14.44 -10.47
N GLU A 302 -17.59 -13.42 -10.88
CA GLU A 302 -17.76 -13.01 -12.27
C GLU A 302 -17.50 -11.50 -12.41
N GLY A 303 -16.37 -11.11 -13.00
CA GLY A 303 -16.01 -9.70 -13.23
C GLY A 303 -16.93 -9.02 -14.23
N ARG A 304 -17.30 -9.75 -15.28
CA ARG A 304 -18.09 -9.33 -16.46
C ARG A 304 -17.25 -8.48 -17.41
N GLY A 305 -17.50 -7.18 -17.52
CA GLY A 305 -16.83 -6.36 -18.52
C GLY A 305 -16.02 -5.28 -17.83
N GLY A 306 -14.84 -4.96 -18.35
CA GLY A 306 -13.98 -3.98 -17.69
C GLY A 306 -12.54 -4.49 -17.67
N ALA A 307 -11.65 -3.83 -16.95
CA ALA A 307 -10.36 -4.40 -16.63
C ALA A 307 -10.37 -4.63 -15.12
N ASP A 308 -10.68 -5.86 -14.73
CA ASP A 308 -11.08 -6.20 -13.37
C ASP A 308 -9.89 -6.70 -12.56
N THR A 309 -10.01 -6.58 -11.23
CA THR A 309 -9.08 -7.15 -10.26
C THR A 309 -9.89 -8.08 -9.35
N LEU A 310 -9.81 -9.38 -9.60
CA LEU A 310 -10.65 -10.40 -8.98
C LEU A 310 -9.82 -11.32 -8.09
N SER A 311 -10.27 -11.60 -6.87
CA SER A 311 -9.63 -12.53 -5.94
C SER A 311 -10.63 -13.48 -5.33
N GLY A 312 -10.41 -14.80 -5.43
CA GLY A 312 -11.21 -15.84 -4.77
C GLY A 312 -11.14 -15.75 -3.25
N GLY A 313 -9.93 -15.72 -2.68
CA GLY A 313 -9.76 -15.58 -1.24
C GLY A 313 -9.28 -16.88 -0.61
N LYS A 314 -10.10 -17.53 0.21
CA LYS A 314 -9.84 -18.92 0.63
C LYS A 314 -11.04 -19.77 0.27
N GLY A 315 -10.83 -21.07 0.15
CA GLY A 315 -11.85 -21.99 -0.36
C GLY A 315 -11.49 -22.38 -1.78
N ASP A 316 -12.30 -23.27 -2.36
CA ASP A 316 -12.12 -23.72 -3.73
C ASP A 316 -12.95 -22.80 -4.65
N ASP A 317 -12.30 -21.77 -5.21
CA ASP A 317 -12.99 -20.66 -5.85
C ASP A 317 -13.10 -20.82 -7.38
N HIS A 318 -14.20 -20.32 -7.95
CA HIS A 318 -14.41 -20.22 -9.40
C HIS A 318 -14.32 -18.76 -9.85
N VAL A 319 -13.26 -18.40 -10.56
CA VAL A 319 -12.98 -17.01 -10.96
C VAL A 319 -13.12 -16.84 -12.48
N VAL A 320 -14.09 -16.03 -12.89
CA VAL A 320 -14.33 -15.62 -14.29
C VAL A 320 -14.02 -14.13 -14.42
N GLY A 321 -13.00 -13.77 -15.19
CA GLY A 321 -12.69 -12.38 -15.56
C GLY A 321 -13.81 -11.77 -16.40
N GLY A 322 -13.98 -12.35 -17.59
CA GLY A 322 -14.89 -11.86 -18.62
C GLY A 322 -14.13 -10.97 -19.61
N PRO A 323 -14.81 -10.25 -20.51
CA PRO A 323 -14.11 -9.38 -21.47
C PRO A 323 -13.35 -8.25 -20.79
N GLY A 324 -12.03 -8.32 -20.87
CA GLY A 324 -11.20 -7.37 -20.16
C GLY A 324 -9.72 -7.54 -20.42
N GLY A 325 -8.92 -6.97 -19.53
CA GLY A 325 -7.52 -7.31 -19.38
C GLY A 325 -7.33 -7.46 -17.89
N ASP A 326 -7.79 -8.60 -17.39
CA ASP A 326 -8.11 -8.77 -15.97
C ASP A 326 -6.91 -9.29 -15.20
N LEU A 327 -6.88 -8.97 -13.91
CA LEU A 327 -5.92 -9.51 -12.98
C LEU A 327 -6.67 -10.48 -12.05
N LEU A 328 -6.28 -11.75 -12.08
CA LEU A 328 -7.03 -12.84 -11.46
C LEU A 328 -6.19 -13.53 -10.38
N TRP A 329 -6.74 -13.60 -9.17
CA TRP A 329 -6.17 -14.30 -8.02
C TRP A 329 -7.14 -15.43 -7.63
N GLY A 330 -6.64 -16.64 -7.48
CA GLY A 330 -7.40 -17.75 -6.89
C GLY A 330 -7.41 -17.56 -5.38
N GLY A 331 -6.22 -17.69 -4.79
CA GLY A 331 -6.00 -17.48 -3.38
C GLY A 331 -5.57 -18.78 -2.71
N ALA A 332 -6.22 -19.15 -1.62
CA ALA A 332 -5.90 -20.35 -0.86
C ALA A 332 -7.00 -21.41 -0.99
N GLY A 333 -6.75 -22.42 -1.80
CA GLY A 333 -7.62 -23.56 -1.99
C GLY A 333 -7.36 -24.12 -3.37
N THR A 334 -8.24 -24.99 -3.85
CA THR A 334 -8.18 -25.55 -5.21
C THR A 334 -9.01 -24.65 -6.12
N ASP A 335 -8.37 -23.68 -6.76
CA ASP A 335 -9.08 -22.65 -7.50
C ASP A 335 -9.22 -22.99 -9.00
N ILE A 336 -10.30 -22.53 -9.63
CA ILE A 336 -10.55 -22.70 -11.07
C ILE A 336 -10.68 -21.32 -11.73
N PHE A 337 -9.75 -21.02 -12.62
CA PHE A 337 -9.81 -19.86 -13.50
C PHE A 337 -10.55 -20.22 -14.78
N VAL A 338 -11.72 -19.65 -14.99
CA VAL A 338 -12.64 -20.04 -16.06
C VAL A 338 -12.66 -18.99 -17.16
N PHE A 339 -12.37 -19.43 -18.39
CA PHE A 339 -12.50 -18.62 -19.59
C PHE A 339 -13.66 -19.16 -20.42
N GLN A 340 -14.65 -18.30 -20.67
CA GLN A 340 -15.89 -18.68 -21.33
C GLN A 340 -15.81 -18.44 -22.83
N SER A 341 -14.96 -17.52 -23.27
CA SER A 341 -14.74 -17.23 -24.68
C SER A 341 -13.33 -16.73 -24.97
N ALA A 342 -12.92 -16.87 -26.24
CA ALA A 342 -11.74 -16.22 -26.82
C ALA A 342 -11.68 -14.69 -26.59
N ARG A 343 -12.83 -14.04 -26.35
CA ARG A 343 -12.91 -12.60 -26.14
C ARG A 343 -12.59 -12.17 -24.71
N ASP A 344 -12.59 -13.12 -23.77
CA ASP A 344 -12.35 -12.84 -22.37
C ASP A 344 -10.90 -12.37 -22.21
N SER A 345 -9.96 -13.05 -22.89
CA SER A 345 -8.53 -12.80 -22.75
C SER A 345 -7.82 -12.65 -24.10
N LYS A 346 -7.73 -11.41 -24.60
CA LYS A 346 -7.23 -11.11 -25.95
C LYS A 346 -5.73 -10.80 -25.96
N PRO A 347 -5.00 -10.99 -27.08
CA PRO A 347 -3.59 -10.60 -27.18
C PRO A 347 -3.27 -9.14 -26.80
N VAL A 348 -4.18 -8.21 -27.09
CA VAL A 348 -4.02 -6.76 -26.80
C VAL A 348 -4.42 -6.38 -25.38
N SER A 349 -5.18 -7.22 -24.70
CA SER A 349 -5.64 -7.06 -23.32
C SER A 349 -5.72 -8.45 -22.67
N PRO A 350 -4.58 -9.10 -22.43
CA PRO A 350 -4.58 -10.47 -21.92
C PRO A 350 -4.85 -10.44 -20.43
N ASP A 351 -5.63 -11.41 -19.97
CA ASP A 351 -5.78 -11.68 -18.56
C ASP A 351 -4.47 -12.20 -17.99
N VAL A 352 -4.23 -11.84 -16.73
CA VAL A 352 -3.06 -12.24 -15.96
C VAL A 352 -3.53 -12.96 -14.71
N VAL A 353 -3.30 -14.28 -14.67
CA VAL A 353 -3.43 -15.08 -13.46
C VAL A 353 -2.20 -14.88 -12.60
N ILE A 354 -2.40 -14.43 -11.36
CA ILE A 354 -1.34 -13.86 -10.55
C ILE A 354 -0.66 -14.91 -9.65
N ASP A 355 -1.41 -15.86 -9.09
CA ASP A 355 -0.93 -16.86 -8.11
C ASP A 355 -1.15 -18.33 -8.49
N PHE A 356 -1.32 -18.64 -9.78
CA PHE A 356 -1.56 -20.02 -10.22
C PHE A 356 -0.60 -21.03 -9.57
N SER A 357 -1.15 -22.05 -8.91
CA SER A 357 -0.40 -22.93 -8.03
C SER A 357 -0.79 -24.41 -8.20
N HIS A 358 0.07 -25.14 -8.91
CA HIS A 358 -0.02 -26.61 -9.00
C HIS A 358 -0.05 -27.30 -7.63
N ARG A 359 0.64 -26.73 -6.63
CA ARG A 359 0.71 -27.33 -5.29
C ARG A 359 -0.60 -27.19 -4.53
N GLN A 360 -1.38 -26.16 -4.82
CA GLN A 360 -2.70 -25.94 -4.22
C GLN A 360 -3.80 -26.69 -4.98
N GLY A 361 -3.54 -27.03 -6.24
CA GLY A 361 -4.45 -27.82 -7.07
C GLY A 361 -5.18 -26.99 -8.12
N ASP A 362 -4.75 -25.74 -8.34
CA ASP A 362 -5.39 -24.81 -9.26
C ASP A 362 -5.49 -25.35 -10.68
N ARG A 363 -6.57 -24.95 -11.36
CA ARG A 363 -6.88 -25.36 -12.73
C ARG A 363 -7.29 -24.19 -13.60
N MET A 364 -7.04 -24.32 -14.89
CA MET A 364 -7.57 -23.42 -15.91
C MET A 364 -8.64 -24.15 -16.71
N ASP A 365 -9.85 -23.59 -16.72
CA ASP A 365 -10.98 -24.10 -17.48
C ASP A 365 -11.18 -23.35 -18.78
N LEU A 366 -10.92 -24.07 -19.87
CA LEU A 366 -11.08 -23.65 -21.25
C LEU A 366 -12.16 -24.47 -21.99
N HIS A 367 -12.90 -25.37 -21.30
CA HIS A 367 -13.93 -26.24 -21.91
C HIS A 367 -15.04 -25.46 -22.64
N LEU A 368 -15.19 -24.19 -22.33
CA LEU A 368 -16.21 -23.32 -22.90
C LEU A 368 -15.71 -22.55 -24.13
N VAL A 369 -14.40 -22.44 -24.31
CA VAL A 369 -13.77 -21.77 -25.45
C VAL A 369 -13.74 -22.72 -26.64
N ASP A 370 -14.03 -22.19 -27.83
CA ASP A 370 -13.96 -22.96 -29.07
C ASP A 370 -12.55 -22.92 -29.65
N GLY A 371 -11.87 -24.08 -29.68
CA GLY A 371 -10.54 -24.23 -30.22
C GLY A 371 -10.47 -24.16 -31.75
N ASN A 372 -11.61 -24.20 -32.46
CA ASN A 372 -11.61 -24.10 -33.92
C ASN A 372 -12.77 -23.30 -34.49
N LEU A 373 -12.55 -21.99 -34.64
CA LEU A 373 -13.52 -21.05 -35.19
C LEU A 373 -13.88 -21.28 -36.69
N ILE A 374 -13.22 -22.22 -37.38
CA ILE A 374 -13.43 -22.51 -38.81
C ILE A 374 -14.51 -23.60 -39.01
N ARG A 375 -14.70 -24.49 -38.04
CA ARG A 375 -15.67 -25.59 -38.10
C ARG A 375 -16.89 -25.26 -37.25
N SER A 376 -18.05 -25.80 -37.62
CA SER A 376 -19.26 -25.61 -36.83
C SER A 376 -19.26 -26.53 -35.60
N GLY A 377 -19.45 -25.96 -34.42
CA GLY A 377 -19.49 -26.69 -33.14
C GLY A 377 -18.18 -26.55 -32.36
N ARG A 378 -18.27 -26.62 -31.04
CA ARG A 378 -17.12 -26.42 -30.14
C ARG A 378 -16.14 -27.58 -30.27
N GLU A 379 -14.89 -27.28 -30.58
CA GLU A 379 -13.79 -28.25 -30.53
C GLU A 379 -12.87 -27.95 -29.32
N ALA A 380 -12.49 -28.99 -28.58
CA ALA A 380 -11.55 -28.88 -27.45
C ALA A 380 -10.14 -28.51 -27.93
N PHE A 381 -9.37 -27.84 -27.07
CA PHE A 381 -7.97 -27.55 -27.37
C PHE A 381 -7.09 -28.80 -27.27
N ILE A 382 -6.00 -28.80 -28.05
CA ILE A 382 -4.92 -29.77 -27.98
C ILE A 382 -3.72 -29.08 -27.34
N PHE A 383 -3.43 -29.38 -26.07
CA PHE A 383 -2.25 -28.82 -25.40
C PHE A 383 -0.97 -29.51 -25.88
N ILE A 384 -0.06 -28.73 -26.47
CA ILE A 384 1.20 -29.21 -27.05
C ILE A 384 2.43 -28.88 -26.17
N GLY A 385 2.22 -28.38 -24.95
CA GLY A 385 3.32 -27.93 -24.10
C GLY A 385 4.02 -26.71 -24.68
N ASP A 386 5.35 -26.75 -24.77
CA ASP A 386 6.19 -25.70 -25.34
C ASP A 386 6.59 -25.94 -26.82
N GLU A 387 6.11 -27.05 -27.40
CA GLU A 387 6.37 -27.44 -28.79
C GLU A 387 5.91 -26.36 -29.79
N ARG A 388 6.50 -26.37 -30.99
CA ARG A 388 6.08 -25.45 -32.06
C ARG A 388 4.73 -25.86 -32.60
N PHE A 389 3.87 -24.87 -32.87
CA PHE A 389 2.60 -25.10 -33.55
C PHE A 389 2.76 -25.84 -34.87
N THR A 390 1.84 -26.75 -35.13
CA THR A 390 1.64 -27.46 -36.38
C THR A 390 0.44 -26.85 -37.13
N PRO A 391 0.14 -27.29 -38.37
CA PRO A 391 -1.05 -26.82 -39.08
C PRO A 391 -2.40 -27.28 -38.50
N LYS A 392 -2.43 -27.98 -37.36
CA LYS A 392 -3.66 -28.43 -36.72
C LYS A 392 -4.32 -27.26 -35.99
N ALA A 393 -5.62 -27.07 -36.23
CA ALA A 393 -6.41 -26.08 -35.51
C ALA A 393 -6.61 -26.51 -34.04
N GLY A 394 -6.75 -25.52 -33.15
CA GLY A 394 -7.01 -25.76 -31.73
C GLY A 394 -5.79 -26.18 -30.92
N GLU A 395 -4.57 -26.00 -31.43
CA GLU A 395 -3.38 -26.21 -30.61
C GLU A 395 -3.19 -25.08 -29.58
N LEU A 396 -2.85 -25.46 -28.36
CA LEU A 396 -2.61 -24.57 -27.22
C LEU A 396 -1.18 -24.78 -26.72
N ARG A 397 -0.40 -23.70 -26.67
CA ARG A 397 1.03 -23.70 -26.31
C ARG A 397 1.28 -22.86 -25.08
N TYR A 398 2.13 -23.33 -24.19
CA TYR A 398 2.62 -22.59 -23.04
C TYR A 398 4.13 -22.33 -23.16
N ASP A 399 4.52 -21.06 -23.16
CA ASP A 399 5.91 -20.61 -23.29
C ASP A 399 6.16 -19.36 -22.45
N ASP A 400 7.20 -19.39 -21.60
CA ASP A 400 7.63 -18.29 -20.71
C ASP A 400 6.51 -17.55 -19.94
N GLY A 401 5.55 -18.28 -19.36
CA GLY A 401 4.44 -17.65 -18.62
C GLY A 401 3.23 -17.27 -19.47
N ILE A 402 3.20 -17.64 -20.75
CA ILE A 402 2.14 -17.26 -21.69
C ILE A 402 1.51 -18.53 -22.26
N LEU A 403 0.22 -18.71 -21.98
CA LEU A 403 -0.63 -19.71 -22.60
C LEU A 403 -1.37 -19.08 -23.77
N SER A 404 -1.16 -19.59 -24.99
CA SER A 404 -1.70 -18.99 -26.21
C SER A 404 -2.05 -20.02 -27.27
N GLY A 405 -3.02 -19.68 -28.12
CA GLY A 405 -3.36 -20.47 -29.32
C GLY A 405 -2.36 -20.31 -30.47
N ASP A 406 -2.65 -20.91 -31.62
CA ASP A 406 -1.82 -21.12 -32.83
C ASP A 406 -1.28 -19.86 -33.56
N GLY A 407 -1.31 -18.70 -32.91
CA GLY A 407 -0.83 -17.43 -33.45
C GLY A 407 -1.84 -16.71 -34.34
N LYS A 408 -3.03 -17.28 -34.56
CA LYS A 408 -4.21 -16.52 -35.00
C LYS A 408 -4.95 -16.04 -33.75
N ALA A 409 -5.37 -14.78 -33.77
CA ALA A 409 -5.63 -13.98 -32.58
C ALA A 409 -6.88 -14.40 -31.78
N ASP A 410 -6.77 -15.48 -30.99
CA ASP A 410 -7.96 -16.11 -30.40
C ASP A 410 -7.92 -16.19 -28.86
N LEU A 411 -6.78 -16.40 -28.19
CA LEU A 411 -6.70 -16.41 -26.71
C LEU A 411 -5.26 -16.22 -26.23
N VAL A 412 -5.01 -15.34 -25.25
CA VAL A 412 -3.70 -15.18 -24.59
C VAL A 412 -3.88 -14.98 -23.09
N ILE A 413 -3.47 -15.96 -22.29
CA ILE A 413 -3.52 -15.90 -20.82
C ILE A 413 -2.09 -15.85 -20.28
N LYS A 414 -1.82 -14.96 -19.34
CA LYS A 414 -0.50 -14.81 -18.72
C LYS A 414 -0.51 -15.36 -17.29
N LEU A 415 0.55 -16.04 -16.90
CA LEU A 415 0.82 -16.42 -15.51
C LEU A 415 1.93 -15.53 -14.97
N ALA A 416 1.61 -14.64 -14.04
CA ALA A 416 2.57 -13.67 -13.51
C ALA A 416 3.77 -14.34 -12.82
N ASN A 417 3.52 -15.48 -12.17
CA ASN A 417 4.54 -16.26 -11.48
C ASN A 417 5.28 -17.26 -12.39
N LYS A 418 4.92 -17.35 -13.68
CA LYS A 418 5.46 -18.32 -14.65
C LYS A 418 5.43 -19.77 -14.14
N ALA A 419 4.42 -20.15 -13.35
CA ALA A 419 4.25 -21.53 -12.91
C ALA A 419 4.24 -22.48 -14.13
N ALA A 420 4.88 -23.64 -14.05
CA ALA A 420 4.79 -24.61 -15.14
C ALA A 420 3.32 -24.92 -15.44
N LEU A 421 2.95 -25.21 -16.69
CA LEU A 421 1.62 -25.76 -17.01
C LEU A 421 1.80 -27.14 -17.62
N HIS A 422 1.01 -28.07 -17.11
CA HIS A 422 0.92 -29.44 -17.59
C HIS A 422 -0.54 -29.75 -17.96
N TRP A 423 -0.76 -30.83 -18.71
CA TRP A 423 -2.09 -31.17 -19.20
C TRP A 423 -3.11 -31.47 -18.09
N ASP A 424 -2.66 -31.86 -16.90
CA ASP A 424 -3.49 -32.28 -15.76
C ASP A 424 -4.16 -31.13 -15.00
N VAL A 425 -3.67 -29.91 -15.20
CA VAL A 425 -4.24 -28.68 -14.64
C VAL A 425 -5.09 -27.89 -15.64
N LEU A 426 -5.13 -28.34 -16.89
CA LEU A 426 -5.98 -27.78 -17.93
C LEU A 426 -7.25 -28.62 -18.06
N ILE A 427 -8.38 -27.93 -18.08
CA ILE A 427 -9.70 -28.48 -18.34
C ILE A 427 -9.99 -28.04 -19.80
N LEU A 428 -9.79 -28.93 -20.79
CA LEU A 428 -9.84 -28.68 -22.26
C LEU A 428 -10.99 -29.34 -23.05
#